data_AF-A0A7J4L9N0-F1
#
_entry.id   AF-A0A7J4L9N0-F1
#
_cell.length_a   1.000
_cell.length_b   1.000
_cell.length_c   1.000
_cell.angle_alpha   90.00
_cell.angle_beta   90.00
_cell.angle_gamma   90.00
#
_symmetry.space_group_name_H-M   'P 1'
#
loop_
_entity.id
_entity.type
_entity.pdbx_description
1 polymer ?
#
loop_
_entity_poly.entity_id
_entity_poly.type
_entity_poly.pdbx_seq_one_letter_code
_entity_poly.pdbx_strand_id
1 'polypeptide(L)'
;MHEWALAEAVIVTVIDLSKEEGLDEISKIKIKIGELQQIDTEIFKFALDEIAKYKDTGLLKDINIEIETEEAIFRCRVCRNEWTFDDISGIDEDRLESIHFAPEVIHAYVRCPQCKSPDFEIIHGRGVLLESIKGISIEKVDNNEDRSDIASMKKYGFYRICIGGKSDISYSTTVIHI
;
A
#
# COMPACT_ATOMS: atom_id res chain seq x y z
N MET A 1 -11.69 15.22 -5.97
CA MET A 1 -10.25 14.92 -5.91
C MET A 1 -10.14 13.45 -5.55
N HIS A 2 -9.67 12.62 -6.48
CA HIS A 2 -9.54 11.17 -6.30
C HIS A 2 -8.38 10.83 -5.37
N GLU A 3 -7.44 11.74 -5.10
CA GLU A 3 -6.44 11.60 -4.04
C GLU A 3 -7.09 11.39 -2.67
N TRP A 4 -8.21 12.07 -2.40
CA TRP A 4 -8.97 11.87 -1.16
C TRP A 4 -9.63 10.50 -1.10
N ALA A 5 -10.15 10.01 -2.24
CA ALA A 5 -10.75 8.69 -2.32
C ALA A 5 -9.69 7.58 -2.12
N LEU A 6 -8.51 7.75 -2.72
CA LEU A 6 -7.36 6.86 -2.52
C LEU A 6 -6.87 6.91 -1.07
N ALA A 7 -6.72 8.09 -0.49
CA ALA A 7 -6.28 8.25 0.90
C ALA A 7 -7.28 7.60 1.86
N GLU A 8 -8.58 7.78 1.61
CA GLU A 8 -9.62 7.12 2.40
C GLU A 8 -9.52 5.58 2.29
N ALA A 9 -9.34 5.05 1.08
CA ALA A 9 -9.18 3.62 0.87
C ALA A 9 -7.95 3.05 1.60
N VAL A 10 -6.82 3.78 1.59
CA VAL A 10 -5.62 3.42 2.36
C VAL A 10 -5.92 3.36 3.85
N ILE A 11 -6.49 4.41 4.43
CA ILE A 11 -6.76 4.45 5.88
C ILE A 11 -7.75 3.35 6.29
N VAL A 12 -8.80 3.11 5.50
CA VAL A 12 -9.74 2.00 5.77
C VAL A 12 -9.01 0.66 5.75
N THR A 13 -8.19 0.41 4.73
CA THR A 13 -7.40 -0.82 4.61
C THR A 13 -6.46 -1.02 5.80
N VAL A 14 -5.81 0.05 6.25
CA VAL A 14 -4.93 0.04 7.43
C VAL A 14 -5.70 -0.34 8.68
N ILE A 15 -6.89 0.26 8.90
CA ILE A 15 -7.73 -0.03 10.07
C ILE A 15 -8.17 -1.49 10.06
N ASP A 16 -8.60 -2.00 8.90
CA ASP A 16 -9.09 -3.37 8.76
C ASP A 16 -7.98 -4.39 9.00
N LEU A 17 -6.81 -4.22 8.38
CA LEU A 17 -5.63 -5.05 8.64
C LEU A 17 -5.20 -5.02 10.11
N SER A 18 -5.29 -3.86 10.75
CA SER A 18 -4.89 -3.72 12.15
C SER A 18 -5.82 -4.50 13.09
N LYS A 19 -7.11 -4.55 12.78
CA LYS A 19 -8.07 -5.37 13.53
C LYS A 19 -7.82 -6.87 13.31
N GLU A 20 -7.53 -7.28 12.08
CA GLU A 20 -7.22 -8.67 11.74
C GLU A 20 -5.97 -9.17 12.47
N GLU A 21 -4.94 -8.32 12.56
CA GLU A 21 -3.67 -8.62 13.22
C GLU A 21 -3.65 -8.31 14.73
N GLY A 22 -4.76 -7.80 15.29
CA GLY A 22 -4.89 -7.51 16.71
C GLY A 22 -4.01 -6.36 17.22
N LEU A 23 -3.75 -5.36 16.37
CA LEU A 23 -3.03 -4.14 16.72
C LEU A 23 -3.96 -3.15 17.43
N ASP A 24 -3.51 -2.60 18.56
CA ASP A 24 -4.24 -1.58 19.32
C ASP A 24 -3.77 -0.16 18.96
N GLU A 25 -2.54 0.00 18.46
CA GLU A 25 -1.97 1.29 18.06
C GLU A 25 -1.00 1.11 16.87
N ILE A 26 -1.02 2.04 15.93
CA ILE A 26 -0.13 2.07 14.76
C ILE A 26 0.83 3.25 14.88
N SER A 27 2.13 2.96 14.86
CA SER A 27 3.19 3.97 14.94
C SER A 27 3.72 4.38 13.57
N LYS A 28 3.64 3.50 12.57
CA LYS A 28 4.16 3.79 11.23
C LYS A 28 3.42 3.05 10.12
N ILE A 29 3.16 3.76 9.04
CA ILE A 29 2.69 3.20 7.77
C ILE A 29 3.72 3.55 6.70
N LYS A 30 4.00 2.59 5.81
CA LYS A 30 4.78 2.83 4.59
C LYS A 30 3.93 2.56 3.36
N ILE A 31 3.82 3.55 2.49
CA ILE A 31 3.04 3.52 1.25
C ILE A 31 3.97 3.73 0.06
N LYS A 32 3.73 2.99 -1.01
CA LYS A 32 4.31 3.23 -2.32
C LYS A 32 3.25 3.79 -3.26
N ILE A 33 3.59 4.85 -3.97
CA ILE A 33 2.74 5.44 -5.00
C ILE A 33 3.35 5.16 -6.35
N GLY A 34 2.63 4.43 -7.18
CA GLY A 34 3.07 4.14 -8.53
C GLY A 34 3.15 5.40 -9.37
N GLU A 35 4.24 5.56 -10.10
CA GLU A 35 4.52 6.69 -10.98
C GLU A 35 3.39 6.95 -12.00
N LEU A 36 2.71 5.90 -12.49
CA LEU A 36 1.57 6.06 -13.40
C LEU A 36 0.39 6.80 -12.80
N GLN A 37 0.24 6.74 -11.48
CA GLN A 37 -0.83 7.44 -10.81
C GLN A 37 -0.63 8.94 -10.84
N GLN A 38 0.58 9.48 -11.07
CA GLN A 38 0.84 10.95 -11.09
C GLN A 38 0.16 11.74 -9.96
N ILE A 39 0.06 11.13 -8.77
CA ILE A 39 -0.60 11.74 -7.62
C ILE A 39 0.24 12.91 -7.12
N ASP A 40 -0.42 14.03 -6.83
CA ASP A 40 0.18 15.07 -6.02
C ASP A 40 0.42 14.54 -4.60
N THR A 41 1.69 14.27 -4.28
CA THR A 41 2.08 13.68 -3.01
C THR A 41 1.79 14.58 -1.82
N GLU A 42 1.75 15.91 -2.00
CA GLU A 42 1.46 16.85 -0.92
C GLU A 42 -0.04 16.81 -0.58
N ILE A 43 -0.90 16.84 -1.60
CA ILE A 43 -2.36 16.73 -1.43
C ILE A 43 -2.73 15.37 -0.86
N PHE A 44 -2.12 14.29 -1.37
CA PHE A 44 -2.39 12.94 -0.89
C PHE A 44 -1.96 12.75 0.57
N LYS A 45 -0.77 13.24 0.94
CA LYS A 45 -0.30 13.21 2.33
C LYS A 45 -1.22 14.02 3.25
N PHE A 46 -1.63 15.21 2.82
CA PHE A 46 -2.58 16.02 3.56
C PHE A 46 -3.91 15.30 3.78
N ALA A 47 -4.45 14.65 2.75
CA ALA A 47 -5.68 13.86 2.87
C ALA A 47 -5.52 12.68 3.83
N LEU A 48 -4.39 11.94 3.77
CA LEU A 48 -4.09 10.87 4.72
C LEU A 48 -4.07 11.37 6.16
N ASP A 49 -3.35 12.46 6.42
CA ASP A 49 -3.23 13.05 7.76
C ASP A 49 -4.58 13.52 8.31
N GLU A 50 -5.42 14.16 7.49
CA GLU A 50 -6.75 14.59 7.91
C GLU A 50 -7.68 13.40 8.16
N ILE A 51 -7.73 12.42 7.27
CA ILE A 51 -8.61 11.25 7.42
C ILE A 51 -8.21 10.42 8.63
N ALA A 52 -6.91 10.23 8.87
CA ALA A 52 -6.40 9.51 10.04
C ALA A 52 -6.88 10.13 11.37
N LYS A 53 -6.91 11.47 11.45
CA LYS A 53 -7.39 12.19 12.66
C LYS A 53 -8.86 11.93 12.98
N TYR A 54 -9.71 11.76 11.98
CA TYR A 54 -11.16 11.65 12.19
C TYR A 54 -11.68 10.20 12.22
N LYS A 55 -11.04 9.24 11.54
CA LYS A 55 -11.57 7.87 11.43
C LYS A 55 -11.35 7.00 12.66
N ASP A 56 -10.19 7.08 13.33
CA ASP A 56 -9.91 6.30 14.54
C ASP A 56 -8.84 6.98 15.41
N THR A 57 -9.30 7.76 16.38
CA THR A 57 -8.44 8.56 17.27
C THR A 57 -7.62 7.73 18.26
N GLY A 58 -7.94 6.44 18.44
CA GLY A 58 -7.19 5.53 19.28
C GLY A 58 -6.07 4.85 18.49
N LEU A 59 -6.44 4.21 17.38
CA LEU A 59 -5.53 3.35 16.60
C LEU A 59 -4.47 4.16 15.82
N LEU A 60 -4.85 5.31 15.27
CA LEU A 60 -4.02 6.10 14.33
C LEU A 60 -3.40 7.34 14.99
N LYS A 61 -3.26 7.34 16.30
CA LYS A 61 -2.73 8.49 17.05
C LYS A 61 -1.24 8.67 16.78
N ASP A 62 -0.84 9.89 16.40
CA ASP A 62 0.56 10.29 16.19
C ASP A 62 1.34 9.38 15.19
N ILE A 63 0.63 8.92 14.16
CA ILE A 63 1.15 8.00 13.15
C ILE A 63 2.19 8.66 12.22
N ASN A 64 3.30 7.96 11.97
CA ASN A 64 4.28 8.37 10.96
C ASN A 64 3.96 7.74 9.60
N ILE A 65 3.61 8.55 8.61
CA ILE A 65 3.31 8.11 7.25
C ILE A 65 4.50 8.39 6.34
N GLU A 66 5.12 7.33 5.83
CA GLU A 66 6.18 7.39 4.82
C GLU A 66 5.62 7.04 3.45
N ILE A 67 5.92 7.89 2.46
CA ILE A 67 5.47 7.75 1.08
C ILE A 67 6.72 7.69 0.19
N GLU A 68 6.79 6.67 -0.66
CA GLU A 68 7.82 6.52 -1.68
C GLU A 68 7.18 6.37 -3.06
N THR A 69 7.82 6.92 -4.09
CA THR A 69 7.38 6.68 -5.47
C THR A 69 7.91 5.33 -5.95
N GLU A 70 7.05 4.51 -6.55
CA GLU A 70 7.43 3.29 -7.26
C GLU A 70 7.49 3.58 -8.76
N GLU A 71 8.68 3.44 -9.35
CA GLU A 71 8.92 3.60 -10.79
C GLU A 71 8.04 2.66 -11.61
N ALA A 72 7.48 3.16 -12.72
CA ALA A 72 6.68 2.35 -13.61
C ALA A 72 7.55 1.55 -14.57
N ILE A 73 7.40 0.23 -14.51
CA ILE A 73 8.10 -0.72 -15.39
C ILE A 73 7.06 -1.43 -16.25
N PHE A 74 7.26 -1.38 -17.56
CA PHE A 74 6.41 -2.07 -18.54
C PHE A 74 7.13 -3.27 -19.12
N ARG A 75 6.37 -4.29 -19.51
CA ARG A 75 6.90 -5.43 -20.27
C ARG A 75 6.01 -5.76 -21.45
N CYS A 76 6.58 -5.79 -22.65
CA CYS A 76 5.83 -6.19 -23.84
C CYS A 76 5.50 -7.69 -23.81
N ARG A 77 4.23 -8.04 -24.04
CA ARG A 77 3.83 -9.45 -24.12
C ARG A 77 4.28 -10.11 -25.43
N VAL A 78 4.53 -9.33 -26.47
CA VAL A 78 4.93 -9.81 -27.81
C VAL A 78 6.43 -10.05 -27.91
N CYS A 79 7.26 -9.06 -27.57
CA CYS A 79 8.72 -9.14 -27.78
C CYS A 79 9.54 -9.16 -26.48
N ARG A 80 8.88 -9.15 -25.32
CA ARG A 80 9.51 -9.20 -23.97
C ARG A 80 10.42 -8.02 -23.62
N ASN A 81 10.48 -6.98 -24.45
CA ASN A 81 11.19 -5.74 -24.12
C ASN A 81 10.60 -5.14 -22.83
N GLU A 82 11.47 -4.64 -21.96
CA GLU A 82 11.11 -3.84 -20.79
C GLU A 82 11.52 -2.39 -21.03
N TRP A 83 10.74 -1.45 -20.50
CA TRP A 83 11.00 -0.01 -20.57
C TRP A 83 10.33 0.69 -19.40
N THR A 84 10.73 1.93 -19.11
CA THR A 84 10.21 2.73 -17.99
C THR A 84 9.29 3.86 -18.49
N PHE A 85 8.71 4.63 -17.58
CA PHE A 85 7.88 5.77 -17.95
C PHE A 85 8.67 6.86 -18.68
N ASP A 86 9.91 7.10 -18.26
CA ASP A 86 10.84 8.06 -18.88
C ASP A 86 11.18 7.73 -20.35
N ASP A 87 11.09 6.46 -20.76
CA ASP A 87 11.30 6.05 -22.15
C ASP A 87 10.14 6.48 -23.07
N ILE A 88 9.03 6.94 -22.50
CA ILE A 88 7.83 7.30 -23.25
C ILE A 88 7.89 8.78 -23.64
N SER A 89 7.76 9.06 -24.94
CA SER A 89 7.73 10.42 -25.47
C SER A 89 6.38 10.74 -26.12
N GLY A 90 5.99 12.02 -26.09
CA GLY A 90 4.82 12.53 -26.80
C GLY A 90 3.47 12.29 -26.11
N ILE A 91 3.46 12.14 -24.78
CA ILE A 91 2.22 12.23 -23.99
C ILE A 91 2.02 13.69 -23.59
N ASP A 92 0.90 14.26 -24.00
CA ASP A 92 0.44 15.59 -23.60
C ASP A 92 -0.29 15.55 -22.23
N GLU A 93 -0.50 16.73 -21.64
CA GLU A 93 -1.10 16.89 -20.30
C GLU A 93 -2.50 16.25 -20.20
N ASP A 94 -3.35 16.38 -21.23
CA ASP A 94 -4.69 15.78 -21.24
C ASP A 94 -4.66 14.24 -21.19
N ARG A 95 -3.67 13.63 -21.86
CA ARG A 95 -3.45 12.17 -21.80
C ARG A 95 -2.86 11.73 -20.47
N LEU A 96 -1.96 12.53 -19.89
CA LEU A 96 -1.41 12.28 -18.56
C LEU A 96 -2.53 12.27 -17.52
N GLU A 97 -3.45 13.23 -17.57
CA GLU A 97 -4.64 13.29 -16.71
C GLU A 97 -5.57 12.08 -16.89
N SER A 98 -5.71 11.60 -18.13
CA SER A 98 -6.48 10.37 -18.40
C SER A 98 -5.83 9.15 -17.74
N ILE A 99 -4.50 9.02 -17.84
CA ILE A 99 -3.73 7.94 -17.21
C ILE A 99 -3.77 8.03 -15.68
N HIS A 100 -3.68 9.25 -15.13
CA HIS A 100 -3.81 9.54 -13.71
C HIS A 100 -5.14 9.01 -13.13
N PHE A 101 -6.25 9.22 -13.83
CA PHE A 101 -7.55 8.71 -13.42
C PHE A 101 -7.70 7.19 -13.61
N ALA A 102 -7.15 6.65 -14.70
CA ALA A 102 -7.25 5.24 -15.04
C ALA A 102 -5.95 4.72 -15.70
N PRO A 103 -5.00 4.15 -14.94
CA PRO A 103 -3.70 3.73 -15.46
C PRO A 103 -3.78 2.79 -16.68
N GLU A 104 -4.84 1.99 -16.78
CA GLU A 104 -5.06 1.06 -17.89
C GLU A 104 -5.24 1.77 -19.25
N VAL A 105 -5.64 3.04 -19.27
CA VAL A 105 -5.79 3.79 -20.53
C VAL A 105 -4.44 4.05 -21.20
N ILE A 106 -3.31 3.82 -20.52
CA ILE A 106 -1.97 3.92 -21.10
C ILE A 106 -1.80 3.06 -22.36
N HIS A 107 -2.50 1.93 -22.46
CA HIS A 107 -2.50 1.07 -23.65
C HIS A 107 -3.07 1.78 -24.90
N ALA A 108 -3.87 2.83 -24.73
CA ALA A 108 -4.36 3.65 -25.85
C ALA A 108 -3.24 4.51 -26.45
N TYR A 109 -2.34 5.03 -25.61
CA TYR A 109 -1.36 6.06 -25.98
C TYR A 109 0.05 5.53 -26.22
N VAL A 110 0.44 4.46 -25.53
CA VAL A 110 1.82 3.97 -25.50
C VAL A 110 1.97 2.70 -26.31
N ARG A 111 3.13 2.53 -26.93
CA ARG A 111 3.49 1.35 -27.71
C ARG A 111 4.88 0.88 -27.29
N CYS A 112 5.11 -0.43 -27.34
CA CYS A 112 6.43 -0.99 -27.11
C CYS A 112 7.47 -0.30 -28.01
N PRO A 113 8.57 0.25 -27.46
CA PRO A 113 9.56 0.97 -28.25
C PRO A 113 10.25 0.08 -29.28
N GLN A 114 10.40 -1.22 -28.97
CA GLN A 114 11.05 -2.21 -29.83
C GLN A 114 10.15 -2.72 -30.97
N CYS A 115 8.93 -3.22 -30.68
CA CYS A 115 8.08 -3.89 -31.68
C CYS A 115 6.80 -3.12 -32.06
N LYS A 116 6.56 -1.95 -31.46
CA LYS A 116 5.37 -1.10 -31.63
C LYS A 116 4.03 -1.74 -31.26
N SER A 117 4.03 -2.93 -30.66
CA SER A 117 2.82 -3.54 -30.12
C SER A 117 2.22 -2.69 -28.99
N PRO A 118 0.88 -2.51 -28.93
CA PRO A 118 0.20 -1.95 -27.76
C PRO A 118 0.07 -2.96 -26.61
N ASP A 119 0.37 -4.23 -26.87
CA ASP A 119 0.18 -5.32 -25.91
C ASP A 119 1.40 -5.44 -24.98
N PHE A 120 1.23 -4.89 -23.78
CA PHE A 120 2.20 -4.93 -22.70
C PHE A 120 1.50 -5.11 -21.34
N GLU A 121 2.28 -5.32 -20.31
CA GLU A 121 1.84 -5.36 -18.93
C GLU A 121 2.59 -4.32 -18.11
N ILE A 122 1.93 -3.76 -17.09
CA ILE A 122 2.52 -2.88 -16.09
C ILE A 122 3.01 -3.80 -14.95
N ILE A 123 4.32 -3.89 -14.77
CA ILE A 123 4.95 -4.75 -13.76
C ILE A 123 5.04 -4.03 -12.40
N HIS A 124 5.38 -2.74 -12.42
CA HIS A 124 5.54 -1.87 -11.25
C HIS A 124 4.93 -0.51 -11.51
N GLY A 125 4.68 0.28 -10.47
CA GLY A 125 4.34 1.68 -10.58
C GLY A 125 2.91 1.95 -11.07
N ARG A 126 1.99 0.99 -10.91
CA ARG A 126 0.59 1.09 -11.38
C ARG A 126 -0.30 1.96 -10.50
N GLY A 127 -0.21 1.80 -9.19
CA GLY A 127 -1.26 2.19 -8.24
C GLY A 127 -0.71 2.53 -6.87
N VAL A 128 -1.58 2.61 -5.87
CA VAL A 128 -1.15 2.82 -4.49
C VAL A 128 -0.96 1.47 -3.81
N LEU A 129 0.16 1.31 -3.12
CA LEU A 129 0.54 0.09 -2.44
C LEU A 129 0.81 0.37 -0.97
N LEU A 130 0.09 -0.32 -0.09
CA LEU A 130 0.44 -0.37 1.33
C LEU A 130 1.60 -1.36 1.53
N GLU A 131 2.82 -0.86 1.78
CA GLU A 131 4.01 -1.72 1.89
C GLU A 131 4.14 -2.35 3.27
N SER A 132 3.88 -1.59 4.35
CA SER A 132 3.92 -2.12 5.71
C SER A 132 3.15 -1.27 6.71
N ILE A 133 2.69 -1.93 7.77
CA ILE A 133 2.14 -1.32 8.98
C ILE A 133 3.01 -1.78 10.16
N LYS A 134 3.35 -0.85 11.05
CA LYS A 134 3.99 -1.16 12.34
C LYS A 134 3.15 -0.61 13.47
N GLY A 135 2.94 -1.44 14.48
CA GLY A 135 2.11 -1.12 15.61
C GLY A 135 2.42 -2.00 16.82
N ILE A 136 1.68 -1.76 17.90
CA ILE A 136 1.73 -2.57 19.12
C ILE A 136 0.38 -3.24 19.35
N SER A 137 0.44 -4.49 19.84
CA SER A 137 -0.70 -5.19 20.41
C SER A 137 -0.54 -5.21 21.94
N ILE A 138 -1.55 -4.77 22.66
CA ILE A 138 -1.60 -4.83 24.12
C ILE A 138 -2.37 -6.09 24.46
N GLU A 139 -1.66 -7.15 24.86
CA GLU A 139 -2.31 -8.36 25.38
C GLU A 139 -3.19 -7.98 26.58
N LYS A 140 -4.50 -8.09 26.41
CA LYS A 140 -5.44 -7.96 27.53
C LYS A 140 -5.27 -9.21 28.39
N VAL A 141 -4.59 -9.06 29.53
CA VAL A 141 -4.54 -10.09 30.56
C VAL A 141 -5.96 -10.28 31.09
N ASP A 142 -6.61 -11.33 30.62
CA ASP A 142 -7.92 -11.75 31.10
C ASP A 142 -7.72 -12.29 32.53
N ASN A 143 -8.10 -11.51 33.54
CA ASN A 143 -8.16 -11.96 34.93
C ASN A 143 -9.39 -12.84 35.14
N ASN A 144 -9.46 -13.94 34.39
CA ASN A 144 -10.42 -15.00 34.65
C ASN A 144 -9.62 -16.28 34.93
N GLU A 145 -9.45 -16.55 36.22
CA GLU A 145 -9.13 -17.88 36.71
C GLU A 145 -10.26 -18.83 36.29
N ASP A 146 -10.11 -19.51 35.15
CA ASP A 146 -10.47 -20.92 35.04
C ASP A 146 -9.89 -21.59 33.80
N ARG A 147 -9.33 -22.79 34.04
CA ARG A 147 -8.51 -23.61 33.14
C ARG A 147 -9.31 -24.31 32.03
N SER A 148 -8.51 -24.77 31.04
CA SER A 148 -8.77 -25.70 29.92
C SER A 148 -9.48 -25.06 28.73
N ASP A 149 -8.79 -24.65 27.66
CA ASP A 149 -8.16 -25.57 26.71
C ASP A 149 -6.98 -24.94 25.96
N ILE A 150 -5.75 -25.31 26.33
CA ILE A 150 -4.54 -25.09 25.53
C ILE A 150 -4.43 -26.25 24.54
N ALA A 151 -5.27 -26.27 23.51
CA ALA A 151 -5.15 -27.27 22.45
C ALA A 151 -5.90 -26.88 21.16
N SER A 152 -5.33 -25.99 20.35
CA SER A 152 -5.50 -26.07 18.89
C SER A 152 -4.49 -25.18 18.17
N MET A 153 -3.33 -25.79 17.88
CA MET A 153 -2.51 -25.59 16.68
C MET A 153 -2.92 -24.42 15.75
N LYS A 154 -2.30 -23.25 15.91
CA LYS A 154 -2.10 -22.31 14.80
C LYS A 154 -1.04 -22.91 13.88
N LYS A 155 -1.53 -23.63 12.85
CA LYS A 155 -0.73 -24.29 11.81
C LYS A 155 -0.42 -23.25 10.73
N TYR A 156 0.87 -23.13 10.40
CA TYR A 156 1.52 -22.37 9.32
C TYR A 156 1.97 -20.94 9.63
N GLY A 157 3.30 -20.74 9.56
CA GLY A 157 4.00 -19.45 9.59
C GLY A 157 4.99 -19.35 10.74
N PHE A 158 6.29 -19.41 10.48
CA PHE A 158 7.35 -19.33 11.50
C PHE A 158 7.40 -17.95 12.16
N TYR A 159 7.10 -17.85 13.46
CA TYR A 159 7.34 -16.66 14.28
C TYR A 159 8.39 -16.96 15.35
N ARG A 160 9.45 -16.15 15.39
CA ARG A 160 10.48 -16.21 16.43
C ARG A 160 10.04 -15.29 17.57
N ILE A 161 9.52 -15.89 18.64
CA ILE A 161 9.17 -15.21 19.89
C ILE A 161 10.48 -14.77 20.57
N CYS A 162 10.68 -13.45 20.69
CA CYS A 162 11.66 -12.89 21.62
C CYS A 162 10.91 -12.53 22.92
N ILE A 163 11.16 -13.28 23.98
CA ILE A 163 10.61 -13.01 25.32
C ILE A 163 11.45 -11.91 25.94
N GLY A 164 10.88 -10.71 26.08
CA GLY A 164 11.49 -9.58 26.77
C GLY A 164 10.78 -8.27 26.50
N GLY A 165 9.87 -7.88 27.42
CA GLY A 165 9.25 -6.55 27.63
C GLY A 165 9.24 -5.55 26.46
N LYS A 166 8.03 -5.31 25.91
CA LYS A 166 7.71 -4.52 24.71
C LYS A 166 8.15 -5.22 23.42
N SER A 167 7.28 -6.06 22.89
CA SER A 167 7.42 -6.60 21.55
C SER A 167 7.02 -5.53 20.53
N ASP A 168 8.00 -4.90 19.90
CA ASP A 168 7.81 -4.26 18.59
C ASP A 168 7.43 -5.36 17.59
N ILE A 169 6.17 -5.42 17.18
CA ILE A 169 5.73 -6.37 16.17
C ILE A 169 5.87 -5.68 14.82
N SER A 170 6.85 -6.11 14.03
CA SER A 170 6.99 -5.70 12.63
C SER A 170 6.28 -6.71 11.74
N TYR A 171 5.15 -6.33 11.15
CA TYR A 171 4.53 -7.12 10.08
C TYR A 171 5.21 -6.77 8.75
N SER A 172 5.70 -7.80 8.08
CA SER A 172 6.32 -7.73 6.76
C SER A 172 5.25 -7.98 5.70
N THR A 173 4.93 -6.92 4.94
CA THR A 173 4.52 -6.96 3.53
C THR A 173 3.22 -7.71 3.22
N THR A 174 2.09 -7.06 3.45
CA THR A 174 0.84 -7.36 2.72
C THR A 174 0.76 -6.42 1.54
N VAL A 175 1.13 -6.89 0.34
CA VAL A 175 0.98 -6.09 -0.89
C VAL A 175 -0.50 -5.99 -1.22
N ILE A 176 -1.14 -4.88 -0.87
CA ILE A 176 -2.52 -4.57 -1.30
C ILE A 176 -2.44 -3.53 -2.40
N HIS A 177 -2.86 -3.92 -3.61
CA HIS A 177 -3.08 -3.00 -4.71
C HIS A 177 -4.41 -2.27 -4.48
N ILE A 178 -4.33 -1.00 -4.11
CA ILE A 178 -5.47 -0.08 -4.02
C ILE A 178 -5.63 0.60 -5.39
#